data_AF-A0A1J5DPC6-F1
#
_entry.id   AF-A0A1J5DPC6-F1
#
_cell.length_a   1.000
_cell.length_b   1.000
_cell.length_c   1.000
_cell.angle_alpha   90.00
_cell.angle_beta   90.00
_cell.angle_gamma   90.00
#
_symmetry.space_group_name_H-M   'P 1'
#
loop_
_entity.id
_entity.type
_entity.pdbx_description
1 polymer ?
#
loop_
_entity_poly.entity_id
_entity_poly.type
_entity_poly.pdbx_seq_one_letter_code
_entity_poly.pdbx_strand_id
1 'polypeptide(L)'
;MIEKALNKIAEQILAFDEASLRSLRAKYQTRIGNFDTSKEWEKSVIIYFIINSVITKNAMFNQNLLAGKGKRKEKRELKIVD
;
A
#
# COMPACT_ATOMS: atom_id res chain seq x y z
N MET A 1 -10.91 -1.58 21.70
CA MET A 1 -9.59 -2.23 21.93
C MET A 1 -8.90 -2.61 20.62
N ILE A 2 -9.58 -3.33 19.72
CA ILE A 2 -9.02 -3.75 18.41
C ILE A 2 -8.65 -2.58 17.50
N GLU A 3 -9.49 -1.55 17.42
CA GLU A 3 -9.24 -0.36 16.58
C GLU A 3 -7.94 0.37 16.98
N LYS A 4 -7.68 0.53 18.28
CA LYS A 4 -6.43 1.11 18.78
C LYS A 4 -5.21 0.27 18.37
N ALA A 5 -5.34 -1.05 18.37
CA ALA A 5 -4.28 -1.95 17.91
C ALA A 5 -4.05 -1.82 16.40
N LEU A 6 -5.12 -1.76 15.61
CA LEU A 6 -5.05 -1.56 14.17
C LEU A 6 -4.43 -0.20 13.81
N ASN A 7 -4.79 0.88 14.52
CA ASN A 7 -4.17 2.19 14.34
C ASN A 7 -2.66 2.15 14.63
N LYS A 8 -2.26 1.50 15.73
CA LYS A 8 -0.83 1.33 16.04
C LYS A 8 -0.10 0.54 14.95
N ILE A 9 -0.70 -0.54 14.43
CA ILE A 9 -0.13 -1.32 13.32
C ILE A 9 0.00 -0.45 12.06
N ALA A 10 -1.02 0.36 11.76
CA ALA A 10 -1.01 1.27 10.61
C ALA A 10 0.13 2.30 10.73
N GLU A 11 0.27 2.96 11.88
CA GLU A 11 1.37 3.90 12.14
C GLU A 11 2.74 3.23 11.99
N GLN A 12 2.90 2.04 12.56
CA GLN A 12 4.15 1.30 12.47
C GLN A 12 4.49 0.90 11.03
N ILE A 13 3.53 0.40 10.26
CA ILE A 13 3.82 -0.05 8.90
C ILE A 13 4.06 1.10 7.93
N LEU A 14 3.42 2.26 8.17
CA LEU A 14 3.63 3.47 7.38
C LEU A 14 5.05 4.05 7.52
N ALA A 15 5.77 3.71 8.60
CA ALA A 15 7.14 4.17 8.83
C ALA A 15 8.19 3.44 7.97
N PHE A 16 7.84 2.32 7.32
CA PHE A 16 8.76 1.57 6.47
C PHE A 16 8.79 2.11 5.03
N ASP A 17 9.95 2.02 4.39
CA ASP A 17 10.08 2.31 2.97
C ASP A 17 9.45 1.22 2.09
N GLU A 18 9.06 1.61 0.88
CA GLU A 18 8.33 0.73 -0.03
C GLU A 18 9.17 -0.46 -0.53
N ALA A 19 10.49 -0.30 -0.66
CA ALA A 19 11.35 -1.39 -1.13
C ALA A 19 11.45 -2.51 -0.09
N SER A 20 11.62 -2.15 1.19
CA SER A 20 11.57 -3.08 2.31
C SER A 20 10.24 -3.81 2.39
N LEU A 21 9.12 -3.09 2.24
CA LEU A 21 7.78 -3.68 2.23
C LEU A 21 7.56 -4.64 1.04
N ARG A 22 8.08 -4.32 -0.15
CA ARG A 22 7.98 -5.21 -1.33
C ARG A 22 8.75 -6.51 -1.14
N SER A 23 9.95 -6.45 -0.56
CA SER A 23 10.74 -7.63 -0.21
C SER A 23 10.00 -8.54 0.76
N LEU A 24 9.45 -7.95 1.84
CA LEU A 24 8.70 -8.71 2.84
C LEU A 24 7.39 -9.28 2.27
N ARG A 25 6.69 -8.52 1.40
CA ARG A 25 5.51 -9.00 0.69
C ARG A 25 5.82 -10.23 -0.16
N ALA A 26 6.93 -10.25 -0.88
CA ALA A 26 7.34 -11.40 -1.71
C ALA A 26 7.55 -12.65 -0.85
N LYS A 27 8.20 -12.51 0.32
CA LYS A 27 8.35 -13.61 1.29
C LYS A 27 6.99 -14.18 1.71
N TYR A 28 6.05 -13.32 2.12
CA TYR A 28 4.74 -13.78 2.54
C TYR A 28 3.89 -14.30 1.38
N GLN A 29 4.05 -13.76 0.17
CA GLN A 29 3.40 -14.27 -1.03
C GLN A 29 3.78 -15.74 -1.29
N THR A 30 5.07 -16.07 -1.20
CA THR A 30 5.53 -17.47 -1.30
C THR A 30 4.96 -18.33 -0.17
N ARG A 31 4.92 -17.80 1.05
CA ARG A 31 4.41 -18.54 2.22
C ARG A 31 2.92 -18.89 2.08
N ILE A 32 2.09 -17.94 1.65
CA ILE A 32 0.64 -18.15 1.54
C ILE A 32 0.25 -19.05 0.36
N GLY A 33 1.10 -19.10 -0.68
CA GLY A 33 0.90 -19.99 -1.83
C GLY A 33 0.95 -21.48 -1.46
N ASN A 34 1.65 -21.82 -0.38
CA ASN A 34 1.65 -23.16 0.21
C ASN A 34 0.57 -23.22 1.31
N PHE A 35 -0.66 -23.55 0.91
CA PHE A 35 -1.78 -23.65 1.83
C PHE A 35 -1.55 -24.72 2.91
N ASP A 36 -1.88 -24.35 4.15
CA ASP A 36 -2.04 -25.29 5.25
C ASP A 36 -3.06 -24.72 6.26
N THR A 37 -3.55 -25.57 7.17
CA THR A 37 -4.56 -25.21 8.18
C THR A 37 -3.94 -24.67 9.47
N SER A 38 -2.68 -24.23 9.45
CA SER A 38 -2.02 -23.74 10.64
C SER A 38 -2.35 -22.28 10.91
N LYS A 39 -2.33 -21.93 12.20
CA LYS A 39 -2.40 -20.53 12.66
C LYS A 39 -1.28 -19.66 12.06
N GLU A 40 -0.15 -20.25 11.70
CA GLU A 40 0.95 -19.53 11.05
C GLU A 40 0.64 -19.17 9.59
N TRP A 41 -0.11 -20.02 8.89
CA TRP A 41 -0.62 -19.67 7.57
C TRP A 41 -1.63 -18.52 7.65
N GLU A 42 -2.58 -18.58 8.59
CA GLU A 42 -3.55 -17.48 8.82
C GLU A 42 -2.84 -16.15 9.12
N LYS A 43 -1.83 -16.17 10.01
CA LYS A 43 -0.99 -14.99 10.31
C LYS A 43 -0.27 -14.49 9.06
N SER A 44 0.28 -15.39 8.26
CA SER A 44 1.00 -15.03 7.03
C SER A 44 0.09 -14.33 6.02
N VAL A 45 -1.17 -14.76 5.91
CA VAL A 45 -2.20 -14.10 5.10
C VAL A 45 -2.48 -12.69 5.61
N ILE A 46 -2.72 -12.54 6.91
CA ILE A 46 -2.99 -11.22 7.52
C ILE A 46 -1.82 -10.27 7.27
N ILE A 47 -0.58 -10.70 7.52
CA ILE A 47 0.62 -9.89 7.31
C ILE A 47 0.78 -9.51 5.84
N TYR A 48 0.56 -10.45 4.91
CA TYR A 48 0.58 -10.16 3.48
C TYR A 48 -0.39 -9.04 3.11
N PHE A 49 -1.63 -9.10 3.60
CA PHE A 49 -2.64 -8.09 3.27
C PHE A 49 -2.37 -6.72 3.92
N ILE A 50 -1.84 -6.68 5.14
CA ILE A 50 -1.42 -5.41 5.76
C ILE A 50 -0.34 -4.74 4.89
N ILE A 51 0.68 -5.48 4.46
CA ILE A 51 1.73 -4.94 3.57
C ILE A 51 1.16 -4.55 2.21
N ASN A 52 0.31 -5.40 1.62
CA ASN A 52 -0.29 -5.16 0.32
C ASN A 52 -1.18 -3.90 0.33
N SER A 53 -1.82 -3.59 1.47
CA SER A 53 -2.61 -2.36 1.64
C SER A 53 -1.76 -1.10 1.48
N VAL A 54 -0.53 -1.09 2.00
CA VAL A 54 0.39 0.05 1.89
C VAL A 54 0.84 0.26 0.44
N ILE A 55 1.23 -0.82 -0.24
CA ILE A 55 1.65 -0.76 -1.64
C ILE A 55 0.50 -0.29 -2.54
N THR A 56 -0.70 -0.83 -2.32
CA THR A 56 -1.91 -0.42 -3.06
C THR A 56 -2.23 1.06 -2.82
N LYS A 57 -2.21 1.51 -1.56
CA LYS A 57 -2.41 2.92 -1.20
C LYS A 57 -1.37 3.83 -1.84
N ASN A 58 -0.10 3.43 -1.89
CA ASN A 58 0.95 4.20 -2.56
C ASN A 58 0.70 4.30 -4.07
N ALA A 59 0.27 3.21 -4.72
CA ALA A 59 -0.10 3.24 -6.13
C ALA A 59 -1.29 4.19 -6.40
N MET A 60 -2.35 4.14 -5.58
CA MET A 60 -3.49 5.05 -5.66
C MET A 60 -3.08 6.51 -5.46
N PHE A 61 -2.21 6.78 -4.48
CA PHE A 61 -1.69 8.12 -4.23
C PHE A 61 -0.92 8.66 -5.44
N ASN A 62 -0.05 7.85 -6.03
CA ASN A 62 0.70 8.21 -7.24
C ASN A 62 -0.22 8.47 -8.44
N GLN A 63 -1.24 7.64 -8.65
CA GLN A 63 -2.26 7.85 -9.70
C GLN A 63 -3.00 9.18 -9.50
N ASN A 64 -3.44 9.48 -8.28
CA ASN A 64 -4.13 10.72 -7.95
C ASN A 64 -3.23 11.95 -8.15
N LEU A 65 -1.94 11.85 -7.81
CA LEU A 65 -0.98 12.92 -8.08
C LEU A 65 -0.79 13.16 -9.58
N LEU A 66 -0.69 12.10 -10.39
CA LEU A 66 -0.58 12.21 -11.85
C LEU A 66 -1.84 12.83 -12.46
N ALA A 67 -3.03 12.38 -12.05
CA ALA A 67 -4.31 12.95 -12.48
C ALA A 67 -4.45 14.43 -12.09
N GLY A 68 -4.02 14.79 -10.87
CA GLY A 68 -3.99 16.18 -10.40
C GLY A 68 -2.99 17.07 -11.16
N LYS A 69 -1.83 16.52 -11.55
CA LYS A 69 -0.85 17.22 -12.41
C LYS A 69 -1.40 17.44 -13.83
N GLY A 70 -2.14 16.47 -14.39
CA GLY A 70 -2.82 16.61 -15.68
C GLY A 70 -3.79 17.79 -15.69
N LYS A 71 -4.68 17.87 -14.69
CA LYS A 71 -5.62 18.99 -14.53
C LYS A 71 -4.94 20.36 -14.34
N ARG A 72 -3.76 20.40 -13.72
CA ARG A 72 -3.00 21.65 -13.49
C ARG A 72 -2.23 22.13 -14.72
N LYS A 73 -1.80 21.22 -15.60
CA LYS A 73 -1.21 21.54 -16.92
C LYS A 73 -2.26 22.10 -17.88
N GLU A 74 -3.40 21.43 -18.01
CA GLU A 74 -4.52 21.87 -18.87
C GLU A 74 -5.02 23.26 -18.50
N LYS A 75 -5.18 23.55 -17.19
CA LYS A 75 -5.54 24.90 -16.69
C LYS A 75 -4.47 25.98 -16.92
N ARG A 76 -3.20 25.62 -17.12
CA ARG A 76 -2.13 26.58 -17.45
C ARG A 76 -2.08 26.84 -18.95
N GLU A 77 -2.28 25.83 -19.77
CA GLU A 77 -2.33 25.98 -21.24
C GLU A 77 -3.56 26.77 -21.68
N LEU A 78 -4.73 26.55 -21.08
CA LEU A 78 -5.93 27.36 -21.30
C LEU A 78 -5.78 28.85 -20.89
N LYS A 79 -4.80 29.18 -20.03
CA LYS A 79 -4.52 30.58 -19.60
C LYS A 79 -3.48 31.30 -20.47
N ILE A 80 -2.82 30.59 -21.40
CA ILE A 80 -1.79 31.17 -22.27
C ILE A 80 -2.36 31.49 -23.66
N VAL A 81 -3.58 31.01 -23.97
CA VAL A 81 -4.27 31.22 -25.26
C VAL A 81 -5.30 32.38 -25.18
N ASP A 82 -5.46 33.00 -24.01
CA ASP A 82 -6.19 34.26 -23.80
C ASP A 82 -5.19 35.43 -23.65
#